data_AF-A0AAU9AV58-F1
#
_entry.id   AF-A0AAU9AV58-F1
#
_cell.length_a   1.000
_cell.length_b   1.000
_cell.length_c   1.000
_cell.angle_alpha   90.00
_cell.angle_beta   90.00
_cell.angle_gamma   90.00
#
_symmetry.space_group_name_H-M   'P 1'
#
loop_
_entity.id
_entity.type
_entity.pdbx_description
1 polymer ?
#
loop_
_entity_poly.entity_id
_entity_poly.type
_entity_poly.pdbx_seq_one_letter_code
_entity_poly.pdbx_strand_id
1 'polypeptide(L)' 'MSKKKLVLTLGLSLSLFAGAAVATYVGPGEYAVYYRNGEMVGVESRDCENNLSQWGEVTDDYEKGFWFCQL' A
#
# COMPACT_ATOMS: atom_id res chain seq x y z
N MET A 1 -0.86 57.81 -9.11
CA MET A 1 -1.50 56.47 -9.13
C MET A 1 -0.42 55.40 -9.31
N SER A 2 -0.09 54.63 -8.28
CA SER A 2 0.89 53.53 -8.39
C SER A 2 0.16 52.20 -8.15
N LYS A 3 -0.03 51.44 -9.22
CA LYS A 3 -0.60 50.09 -9.18
C LYS A 3 0.56 49.10 -9.01
N LYS A 4 0.77 48.56 -7.81
CA LYS A 4 1.63 47.39 -7.63
C LYS A 4 0.72 46.22 -7.25
N LYS A 5 0.43 45.39 -8.26
CA LYS A 5 -0.40 44.20 -8.14
C LYS A 5 0.31 43.19 -7.24
N LEU A 6 -0.40 42.76 -6.21
CA LEU A 6 0.01 41.78 -5.24
C LEU A 6 0.03 40.42 -5.95
N VAL A 7 1.23 39.92 -6.27
CA VAL A 7 1.41 38.62 -6.92
C VAL A 7 1.29 37.53 -5.85
N LEU A 8 0.05 37.11 -5.59
CA LEU A 8 -0.29 35.88 -4.88
C LEU A 8 -0.18 34.73 -5.88
N THR A 9 0.94 34.01 -5.88
CA THR A 9 1.05 32.76 -6.65
C THR A 9 1.95 31.77 -5.93
N LEU A 10 1.61 31.48 -4.67
CA LEU A 10 2.02 30.23 -4.01
C LEU A 10 1.13 29.09 -4.53
N GLY A 11 1.28 28.78 -5.82
CA GLY A 11 0.76 27.56 -6.43
C GLY A 11 1.73 26.42 -6.12
N LEU A 12 1.79 25.99 -4.86
CA LEU A 12 2.53 24.80 -4.48
C LEU A 12 1.65 23.60 -4.83
N SER A 13 1.73 23.17 -6.09
CA SER A 13 1.10 21.94 -6.58
C SER A 13 1.74 20.74 -5.86
N LEU A 14 1.14 20.33 -4.75
CA LEU A 14 1.34 18.98 -4.20
C LEU A 14 0.71 17.99 -5.18
N SER A 15 1.48 17.56 -6.17
CA SER A 15 1.18 16.34 -6.92
C SER A 15 1.33 15.16 -5.96
N LEU A 16 0.21 14.76 -5.35
CA LEU A 16 0.07 13.49 -4.65
C LEU A 16 0.34 12.38 -5.68
N PHE A 17 1.54 11.79 -5.65
CA PHE A 17 1.78 10.51 -6.28
C PHE A 17 1.02 9.46 -5.46
N ALA A 18 -0.29 9.34 -5.71
CA ALA A 18 -1.05 8.19 -5.28
C ALA A 18 -0.62 7.02 -6.18
N GLY A 19 0.53 6.42 -5.87
CA GLY A 19 0.85 5.10 -6.36
C GLY A 19 -0.23 4.17 -5.83
N ALA A 20 -1.11 3.69 -6.72
CA ALA A 20 -2.06 2.65 -6.37
C ALA A 20 -1.23 1.41 -6.04
N ALA A 21 -0.98 1.18 -4.75
CA ALA A 21 -0.39 -0.07 -4.31
C ALA A 21 -1.34 -1.19 -4.72
N VAL A 22 -0.87 -2.05 -5.61
CA VAL A 22 -1.64 -3.21 -6.04
C VAL A 22 -1.55 -4.23 -4.90
N ALA A 23 -2.70 -4.61 -4.33
CA ALA A 23 -2.75 -5.73 -3.40
C ALA A 23 -2.16 -6.95 -4.11
N THR A 24 -1.12 -7.57 -3.54
CA THR A 24 -0.65 -8.84 -4.09
C THR A 24 -1.74 -9.86 -3.84
N TYR A 25 -2.13 -10.60 -4.88
CA TYR A 25 -3.08 -11.68 -4.70
C TYR A 25 -2.44 -12.79 -3.84
N VAL A 26 -2.99 -13.02 -2.65
CA VAL A 26 -2.73 -14.23 -1.84
C VAL A 26 -3.82 -15.26 -2.12
N GLY A 27 -3.42 -16.48 -2.46
CA GLY A 27 -4.31 -17.64 -2.60
C GLY A 27 -4.60 -18.34 -1.27
N PRO A 28 -5.54 -19.30 -1.22
CA PRO A 28 -5.82 -20.06 0.00
C PRO A 28 -4.55 -20.71 0.54
N GLY A 29 -4.27 -20.46 1.81
CA GLY A 29 -3.04 -20.94 2.45
C GLY A 29 -1.81 -20.07 2.21
N GLU A 30 -1.97 -18.87 1.65
CA GLU A 30 -0.86 -17.94 1.39
C GLU A 30 -0.93 -16.68 2.26
N TYR A 31 0.21 -16.02 2.40
CA TYR A 31 0.31 -14.67 2.94
C TYR A 31 1.35 -13.84 2.20
N ALA A 32 1.23 -12.53 2.39
CA ALA A 32 2.17 -11.51 1.99
C ALA A 32 2.45 -10.55 3.15
N VAL A 33 3.72 -10.24 3.38
CA VAL A 33 4.17 -9.21 4.31
C VAL A 33 4.68 -8.03 3.50
N TYR A 34 4.15 -6.84 3.75
CA TYR A 34 4.45 -5.61 3.03
C TYR A 34 5.44 -4.75 3.79
N TYR A 35 6.42 -4.21 3.07
CA TYR A 35 7.49 -3.39 3.61
C TYR A 35 7.51 -1.99 2.98
N ARG A 36 8.04 -1.03 3.74
CA ARG A 36 8.42 0.28 3.25
C ARG A 36 9.72 0.68 3.90
N ASN A 37 10.73 0.99 3.10
CA ASN A 37 12.07 1.34 3.59
C ASN A 37 12.66 0.28 4.55
N GLY A 38 12.34 -1.00 4.33
CA GLY A 38 12.78 -2.11 5.19
C GLY A 38 11.96 -2.32 6.48
N GLU A 39 10.94 -1.50 6.74
CA GLU A 39 10.04 -1.66 7.89
C GLU A 39 8.73 -2.33 7.47
N MET A 40 8.22 -3.27 8.28
CA MET A 40 6.92 -3.90 8.04
C MET A 40 5.79 -2.89 8.24
N VAL A 41 4.97 -2.70 7.21
CA VAL A 41 3.86 -1.73 7.20
C VAL A 41 2.50 -2.36 7.00
N GLY A 42 2.43 -3.62 6.58
CA GLY A 42 1.17 -4.32 6.40
C GLY A 42 1.35 -5.81 6.19
N VAL A 43 0.25 -6.55 6.29
CA VAL A 43 0.18 -7.98 5.95
C VAL A 43 -1.17 -8.26 5.31
N GLU A 44 -1.17 -9.22 4.40
CA GLU A 44 -2.36 -9.84 3.85
C GLU A 44 -2.21 -11.35 3.94
N SER A 45 -3.23 -12.05 4.40
CA SER A 45 -3.26 -13.51 4.47
C SER A 45 -4.61 -14.05 4.06
N ARG A 46 -4.60 -15.22 3.46
CA ARG A 46 -5.82 -15.94 3.10
C ARG A 46 -5.75 -17.32 3.71
N ASP A 47 -6.70 -17.60 4.58
CA ASP A 47 -6.78 -18.90 5.23
C ASP A 47 -7.17 -20.00 4.23
N CYS A 48 -7.16 -21.24 4.70
CA CYS A 48 -7.49 -22.41 3.88
C CYS A 48 -8.97 -22.47 3.49
N GLU A 49 -9.84 -21.72 4.17
CA GLU A 49 -11.25 -21.56 3.83
C GLU A 49 -11.49 -20.37 2.89
N ASN A 50 -10.41 -19.76 2.39
CA ASN A 50 -10.43 -18.63 1.47
C ASN A 50 -10.88 -17.29 2.11
N ASN A 51 -10.87 -17.16 3.44
CA ASN A 51 -11.14 -15.88 4.11
C ASN A 51 -9.90 -14.99 4.08
N LEU A 52 -10.10 -13.73 3.70
CA LEU A 52 -9.06 -12.72 3.66
C LEU A 52 -8.92 -12.01 5.00
N SER A 53 -7.71 -11.96 5.54
CA SER A 53 -7.32 -11.07 6.63
C SER A 53 -6.26 -10.10 6.13
N GLN A 54 -6.47 -8.81 6.35
CA GLN A 54 -5.55 -7.77 5.89
C GLN A 54 -5.44 -6.67 6.93
N TRP A 55 -4.23 -6.19 7.17
CA TRP A 55 -3.97 -5.01 7.99
C TRP A 55 -2.84 -4.16 7.42
N GLY A 56 -2.86 -2.87 7.75
CA GLY A 56 -1.79 -1.94 7.41
C GLY A 56 -1.83 -1.48 5.95
N GLU A 57 -0.65 -1.19 5.40
CA GLU A 57 -0.48 -0.67 4.05
C GLU A 57 0.01 -1.75 3.10
N VAL A 58 -0.64 -1.84 1.94
CA VAL A 58 -0.15 -2.62 0.80
C VAL A 58 0.96 -1.83 0.12
N THR A 59 2.03 -2.52 -0.26
CA THR A 59 3.13 -1.97 -1.05
C THR A 59 3.56 -2.95 -2.14
N ASP A 60 4.40 -2.47 -3.05
CA ASP A 60 5.06 -3.27 -4.08
C ASP A 60 6.30 -4.03 -3.57
N ASP A 61 6.82 -3.64 -2.41
CA ASP A 61 7.89 -4.33 -1.68
C ASP A 61 7.27 -5.33 -0.68
N TYR A 62 7.22 -6.61 -1.06
CA TYR A 62 6.61 -7.64 -0.23
C TYR A 62 7.34 -8.98 -0.29
N GLU A 63 7.18 -9.77 0.78
CA GLU A 63 7.57 -11.18 0.84
C GLU A 63 6.33 -12.06 0.91
N LYS A 64 6.30 -13.17 0.16
CA LYS A 64 5.21 -14.17 0.22
C LYS A 64 5.66 -15.44 0.92
N GLY A 65 4.71 -16.07 1.61
CA GLY A 65 4.86 -17.42 2.14
C GLY A 65 3.56 -18.22 2.07
N PHE A 66 3.65 -19.45 2.55
CA PHE A 66 2.54 -20.41 2.50
C PHE A 66 2.47 -21.24 3.79
N TRP A 67 1.27 -21.68 4.13
CA TRP A 67 0.98 -22.69 5.14
C TRP A 67 0.25 -23.87 4.50
N PHE A 68 0.47 -25.06 5.04
CA PHE A 68 -0.18 -26.26 4.55
C PHE A 68 -1.66 -26.27 4.98
N CYS A 69 -2.54 -26.24 3.98
CA CYS A 69 -3.95 -26.54 4.20
C CYS A 69 -4.14 -28.04 4.34
N GLN A 70 -4.72 -28.46 5.46
CA GLN A 70 -5.14 -29.85 5.64
C GLN A 70 -6.34 -30.10 4.73
N LEU A 71 -6.18 -31.02 3.77
CA LEU A 71 -7.24 -31.52 2.90
C LEU A 71 -8.20 -32.44 3.65
#